data_AF-A0A7Z0VJ71-F1
#
_entry.id   AF-A0A7Z0VJ71-F1
#
_cell.length_a   1.000
_cell.length_b   1.000
_cell.length_c   1.000
_cell.angle_alpha   90.00
_cell.angle_beta   90.00
_cell.angle_gamma   90.00
#
_symmetry.space_group_name_H-M   'P 1'
#
loop_
_entity.id
_entity.type
_entity.pdbx_description
1 polymer ?
#
loop_
_entity_poly.entity_id
_entity_poly.type
_entity_poly.pdbx_seq_one_letter_code
_entity_poly.pdbx_strand_id
1 'polypeptide(L)'
;MQLRHIITVFCILPLAVIADTSSWQGQLQDGSHISIDSDTNKVSRTAGGETTPLWDGVHKLDNGAVIIVRDGVVVKDRVIIDAQREQERDRLNAACMQLVKKVCGMHNECDSSPACDPARQLFAMERTELSSSWSGVILESSTQCLEALGNETFFQACDRRSSGHETPCEKLHDKVCGSDNQCASREACNAASQLISMEQQDMHSVPGGFTYASAQCRDALVDDSDYFSACE
;
A
#
# COMPACT_ATOMS: atom_id res chain seq x y z
N MET A 1 44.74 -62.66 15.23
CA MET A 1 43.60 -61.88 14.68
C MET A 1 43.90 -60.41 14.95
N GLN A 2 44.19 -59.67 13.89
CA GLN A 2 44.60 -58.26 13.86
C GLN A 2 43.62 -57.51 12.92
N LEU A 3 43.59 -56.18 13.01
CA LEU A 3 42.78 -55.19 12.27
C LEU A 3 41.39 -54.91 12.90
N ARG A 4 40.90 -53.67 13.05
CA ARG A 4 41.38 -52.34 12.63
C ARG A 4 40.57 -51.29 13.39
N HIS A 5 41.23 -50.32 14.04
CA HIS A 5 40.58 -49.09 14.49
C HIS A 5 40.60 -48.07 13.35
N ILE A 6 39.42 -47.66 12.89
CA ILE A 6 39.25 -46.56 11.93
C ILE A 6 39.20 -45.27 12.75
N ILE A 7 40.27 -44.48 12.70
CA ILE A 7 40.29 -43.11 13.22
C ILE A 7 39.73 -42.21 12.12
N THR A 8 38.48 -41.80 12.28
CA THR A 8 37.86 -40.79 11.41
C THR A 8 38.34 -39.42 11.87
N VAL A 9 39.29 -38.84 11.14
CA VAL A 9 39.74 -37.46 11.33
C VAL A 9 38.61 -36.53 10.86
N PHE A 10 37.93 -35.90 11.81
CA PHE A 10 36.92 -34.87 11.56
C PHE A 10 37.63 -33.56 11.22
N CYS A 11 37.70 -33.24 9.93
CA CYS A 11 38.28 -32.00 9.42
C CYS A 11 37.33 -30.84 9.76
N ILE A 12 37.65 -30.08 10.80
CA ILE A 12 36.91 -28.87 11.17
C ILE A 12 37.28 -27.77 10.17
N LEU A 13 36.47 -27.62 9.12
CA LEU A 13 36.48 -26.45 8.26
C LEU A 13 36.00 -25.24 9.07
N PRO A 14 36.77 -24.14 9.17
CA PRO A 14 36.26 -22.92 9.76
C PRO A 14 35.20 -22.35 8.81
N LEU A 15 33.93 -22.34 9.24
CA LEU A 15 32.91 -21.50 8.62
C LEU A 15 33.38 -20.06 8.78
N ALA A 16 33.79 -19.44 7.67
CA ALA A 16 33.95 -18.00 7.60
C ALA A 16 32.60 -17.38 7.93
N VAL A 17 32.54 -16.66 9.04
CA VAL A 17 31.42 -15.78 9.38
C VAL A 17 31.48 -14.64 8.36
N ILE A 18 30.62 -14.70 7.34
CA ILE A 18 30.39 -13.55 6.47
C ILE A 18 29.58 -12.57 7.33
N ALA A 19 30.23 -11.48 7.73
CA ALA A 19 29.52 -10.34 8.27
C ALA A 19 28.69 -9.74 7.12
N ASP A 20 27.39 -10.02 7.09
CA ASP A 20 26.44 -9.29 6.27
C ASP A 20 26.38 -7.86 6.82
N THR A 21 27.31 -7.03 6.35
CA THR A 21 27.12 -5.58 6.40
C THR A 21 26.01 -5.29 5.41
N SER A 22 24.83 -4.96 5.93
CA SER A 22 23.61 -4.68 5.18
C SER A 22 23.75 -3.38 4.38
N SER A 23 24.67 -3.37 3.42
CA SER A 23 24.89 -2.25 2.52
C SER A 23 23.99 -2.40 1.30
N TRP A 24 23.20 -1.36 1.03
CA TRP A 24 22.42 -1.32 -0.20
C TRP A 24 23.37 -1.10 -1.37
N GLN A 25 23.15 -1.81 -2.49
CA GLN A 25 23.99 -1.71 -3.67
C GLN A 25 23.18 -1.24 -4.88
N GLY A 26 23.82 -0.45 -5.75
CA GLY A 26 23.25 0.04 -7.00
C GLY A 26 24.31 0.29 -8.06
N GLN A 27 23.88 0.62 -9.27
CA GLN A 27 24.79 0.92 -10.38
C GLN A 27 24.48 2.30 -10.97
N LEU A 28 25.53 3.08 -11.22
CA LEU A 28 25.46 4.37 -11.90
C LEU A 28 25.42 4.18 -13.41
N GLN A 29 24.97 5.20 -14.15
CA GLN A 29 24.88 5.13 -15.61
C GLN A 29 26.24 4.95 -16.32
N ASP A 30 27.34 5.30 -15.66
CA ASP A 30 28.69 5.08 -16.16
C ASP A 30 29.21 3.64 -15.93
N GLY A 31 28.35 2.75 -15.41
CA GLY A 31 28.66 1.35 -15.13
C GLY A 31 29.35 1.11 -13.79
N SER A 32 29.69 2.16 -13.03
CA SER A 32 30.29 2.01 -11.71
C SER A 32 29.26 1.56 -10.66
N HIS A 33 29.70 0.75 -9.71
CA HIS A 33 28.84 0.27 -8.62
C HIS A 33 28.91 1.24 -7.44
N ILE A 34 27.80 1.38 -6.72
CA ILE A 34 27.77 2.12 -5.46
C ILE A 34 27.28 1.21 -4.34
N SER A 35 27.79 1.46 -3.13
CA SER A 35 27.38 0.82 -1.89
C SER A 35 27.06 1.90 -0.87
N ILE A 36 25.89 1.79 -0.22
CA ILE A 36 25.44 2.69 0.83
C ILE A 36 25.44 1.93 2.15
N ASP A 37 26.22 2.41 3.11
CA ASP A 37 26.26 1.90 4.47
C ASP A 37 24.94 2.20 5.20
N SER A 38 24.28 1.17 5.77
CA SER A 38 22.95 1.32 6.38
C SER A 38 22.94 2.18 7.65
N ASP A 39 24.06 2.21 8.38
CA ASP A 39 24.14 2.85 9.70
C ASP A 39 24.50 4.33 9.58
N THR A 40 25.33 4.66 8.59
CA THR A 40 25.89 6.00 8.39
C THR A 40 25.33 6.72 7.17
N ASN A 41 24.62 6.01 6.28
CA ASN A 41 24.24 6.46 4.93
C ASN A 41 25.44 6.94 4.08
N LYS A 42 26.67 6.60 4.45
CA LYS A 42 27.85 6.91 3.63
C LYS A 42 27.81 6.12 2.33
N VAL A 43 28.09 6.80 1.24
CA VAL A 43 28.08 6.19 -0.09
C VAL A 43 29.49 6.09 -0.65
N SER A 44 29.83 4.88 -1.09
CA SER A 44 31.09 4.59 -1.77
C SER A 44 30.81 4.16 -3.19
N ARG A 45 31.67 4.55 -4.13
CA ARG A 45 31.67 4.17 -5.53
C ARG A 45 32.85 3.27 -5.83
N THR A 46 32.59 2.15 -6.49
CA THR A 46 33.58 1.19 -6.95
C THR A 46 33.65 1.23 -8.48
N ALA A 47 34.81 1.62 -9.00
CA ALA A 47 35.08 1.65 -10.45
C ALA A 47 36.47 1.06 -10.70
N GLY A 48 36.58 0.11 -11.63
CA GLY A 48 37.88 -0.52 -11.96
C GLY A 48 38.56 -1.24 -10.79
N GLY A 49 37.79 -1.68 -9.78
CA GLY A 49 38.31 -2.34 -8.57
C GLY A 49 38.78 -1.40 -7.46
N GLU A 50 38.70 -0.08 -7.67
CA GLU A 50 39.02 0.93 -6.66
C GLU A 50 37.74 1.49 -6.03
N THR A 51 37.71 1.57 -4.70
CA THR A 51 36.59 2.09 -3.92
C THR A 51 36.92 3.49 -3.40
N THR A 52 36.09 4.47 -3.76
CA THR A 52 36.24 5.88 -3.35
C THR A 52 34.92 6.43 -2.82
N PRO A 53 34.91 7.46 -1.97
CA PRO A 53 33.67 8.15 -1.62
C PRO A 53 32.98 8.70 -2.87
N LEU A 54 31.65 8.61 -2.92
CA LEU A 54 30.91 9.27 -3.99
C LEU A 54 30.84 10.77 -3.69
N TRP A 55 31.23 11.59 -4.66
CA TRP A 55 31.20 13.04 -4.53
C TRP A 55 29.78 13.58 -4.41
N ASP A 56 29.66 14.71 -3.73
CA ASP A 56 28.40 15.42 -3.57
C ASP A 56 27.77 15.78 -4.91
N GLY A 57 26.43 15.75 -4.96
CA GLY A 57 25.66 16.04 -6.16
C GLY A 57 24.45 15.14 -6.32
N VAL A 58 23.81 15.26 -7.47
CA VAL A 58 22.66 14.45 -7.87
C VAL A 58 23.15 13.37 -8.83
N HIS A 59 22.89 12.11 -8.50
CA HIS A 59 23.35 10.95 -9.27
C HIS A 59 22.17 10.12 -9.73
N LYS A 60 22.13 9.78 -11.01
CA LYS A 60 21.11 8.91 -11.60
C LYS A 60 21.65 7.48 -11.72
N LEU A 61 20.86 6.54 -11.24
CA LEU A 61 21.12 5.12 -11.33
C LEU A 61 20.67 4.56 -12.68
N ASP A 62 21.19 3.40 -13.04
CA ASP A 62 20.85 2.69 -14.27
C ASP A 62 19.36 2.36 -14.38
N ASN A 63 18.73 2.01 -13.26
CA ASN A 63 17.29 1.75 -13.12
C ASN A 63 16.41 3.01 -13.16
N GLY A 64 17.02 4.19 -13.33
CA GLY A 64 16.32 5.48 -13.42
C GLY A 64 16.09 6.20 -12.09
N ALA A 65 16.38 5.57 -10.95
CA ALA A 65 16.31 6.21 -9.64
C ALA A 65 17.36 7.32 -9.49
N VAL A 66 17.10 8.30 -8.63
CA VAL A 66 17.97 9.45 -8.38
C VAL A 66 18.33 9.51 -6.91
N ILE A 67 19.62 9.64 -6.61
CA ILE A 67 20.14 9.86 -5.25
C ILE A 67 20.81 11.23 -5.16
N ILE A 68 20.74 11.85 -3.98
CA ILE A 68 21.40 13.12 -3.69
C ILE A 68 22.46 12.84 -2.63
N VAL A 69 23.70 13.23 -2.89
CA VAL A 69 24.83 13.08 -1.97
C VAL A 69 25.26 14.44 -1.46
N ARG A 70 25.41 14.57 -0.14
CA ARG A 70 25.94 15.75 0.54
C ARG A 70 26.86 15.30 1.66
N ASP A 71 28.05 15.86 1.74
CA ASP A 71 29.11 15.46 2.66
C ASP A 71 29.40 13.94 2.62
N GLY A 72 29.31 13.33 1.42
CA GLY A 72 29.54 11.90 1.20
C GLY A 72 28.46 10.96 1.78
N VAL A 73 27.32 11.49 2.22
CA VAL A 73 26.15 10.70 2.66
C VAL A 73 24.96 10.90 1.73
N VAL A 74 24.14 9.86 1.56
CA VAL A 74 22.89 9.98 0.81
C VAL A 74 21.88 10.78 1.63
N VAL A 75 21.53 11.96 1.10
CA VAL A 75 20.49 12.82 1.66
C VAL A 75 19.15 12.19 1.34
N LYS A 76 18.59 11.49 2.32
CA LYS A 76 17.15 11.26 2.38
C LYS A 76 16.56 12.57 2.89
N ASP A 77 15.88 13.33 2.03
CA ASP A 77 15.28 14.61 2.44
C ASP A 77 14.34 14.36 3.62
N ARG A 78 14.56 15.07 4.74
CA ARG A 78 13.76 14.86 5.97
C ARG A 78 12.27 15.06 5.70
N VAL A 79 11.93 15.99 4.81
CA VAL A 79 10.54 16.24 4.41
C VAL A 79 9.94 15.02 3.70
N ILE A 80 10.72 14.34 2.86
CA ILE A 80 10.27 13.13 2.16
C ILE A 80 10.16 11.95 3.13
N ILE A 81 11.13 11.78 4.05
CA ILE A 81 11.07 10.72 5.06
C ILE A 81 9.87 10.92 5.99
N ASP A 82 9.65 12.16 6.46
CA ASP A 82 8.55 12.47 7.37
C ASP A 82 7.21 12.30 6.66
N ALA A 83 7.08 12.72 5.40
CA ALA A 83 5.91 12.45 4.58
C ALA A 83 5.67 10.96 4.35
N GLN A 84 6.72 10.17 4.11
CA GLN A 84 6.60 8.71 3.96
C GLN A 84 6.19 8.02 5.27
N ARG A 85 6.74 8.46 6.41
CA ARG A 85 6.35 7.95 7.74
C ARG A 85 4.91 8.31 8.09
N GLU A 86 4.51 9.53 7.77
CA GLU A 86 3.13 10.00 7.91
C GLU A 86 2.18 9.11 7.11
N GLN A 87 2.49 8.91 5.82
CA GLN A 87 1.70 8.07 4.93
C GLN A 87 1.60 6.62 5.42
N GLU A 88 2.71 6.04 5.89
CA GLU A 88 2.71 4.67 6.41
C GLU A 88 1.88 4.56 7.70
N ARG A 89 1.96 5.57 8.58
CA ARG A 89 1.14 5.62 9.79
C ARG A 89 -0.35 5.75 9.45
N ASP A 90 -0.70 6.60 8.49
CA ASP A 90 -2.08 6.76 8.05
C ASP A 90 -2.62 5.48 7.41
N ARG A 91 -1.79 4.78 6.64
CA ARG A 91 -2.12 3.47 6.07
C ARG A 91 -2.38 2.43 7.17
N LEU A 92 -1.52 2.37 8.18
CA LEU A 92 -1.66 1.44 9.31
C LEU A 92 -2.93 1.76 10.13
N ASN A 93 -3.14 3.03 10.47
CA ASN A 93 -4.32 3.48 11.22
C ASN A 93 -5.64 3.22 10.46
N ALA A 94 -5.60 3.19 9.13
CA ALA A 94 -6.76 2.88 8.31
C ALA A 94 -6.98 1.38 8.10
N ALA A 95 -5.98 0.53 8.36
CA ALA A 95 -5.96 -0.86 7.94
C ALA A 95 -7.12 -1.68 8.55
N CYS A 96 -7.36 -1.57 9.86
CA CYS A 96 -8.42 -2.34 10.51
C CYS A 96 -9.83 -1.91 10.06
N MET A 97 -10.05 -0.60 9.88
CA MET A 97 -11.31 -0.10 9.32
C MET A 97 -11.53 -0.60 7.89
N GLN A 98 -10.49 -0.57 7.06
CA GLN A 98 -10.54 -1.08 5.69
C GLN A 98 -10.81 -2.59 5.67
N LEU A 99 -10.19 -3.36 6.56
CA LEU A 99 -10.41 -4.80 6.68
C LEU A 99 -11.87 -5.12 7.01
N VAL A 100 -12.45 -4.43 8.00
CA VAL A 100 -13.87 -4.62 8.37
C VAL A 100 -14.77 -4.28 7.19
N LYS A 101 -14.55 -3.15 6.52
CA LYS A 101 -15.34 -2.77 5.33
C LYS A 101 -15.19 -3.76 4.19
N LYS A 102 -13.97 -4.24 3.93
CA LYS A 102 -13.68 -5.27 2.92
C LYS A 102 -14.52 -6.51 3.20
N VAL A 103 -14.47 -7.03 4.42
CA VAL A 103 -14.93 -8.39 4.72
C VAL A 103 -16.39 -8.44 5.16
N CYS A 104 -16.81 -7.50 5.99
CA CYS A 104 -18.19 -7.42 6.48
C CYS A 104 -19.11 -6.65 5.52
N GLY A 105 -18.54 -5.85 4.62
CA GLY A 105 -19.28 -4.88 3.82
C GLY A 105 -19.47 -3.54 4.55
N MET A 106 -19.99 -2.53 3.85
CA MET A 106 -20.12 -1.18 4.37
C MET A 106 -21.23 -1.05 5.43
N HIS A 107 -22.27 -1.87 5.33
CA HIS A 107 -23.41 -1.92 6.25
C HIS A 107 -23.61 -3.32 6.87
N ASN A 108 -22.56 -4.15 6.89
CA ASN A 108 -22.60 -5.53 7.41
C ASN A 108 -23.41 -6.49 6.56
N GLU A 109 -23.41 -6.31 5.25
CA GLU A 109 -24.07 -7.16 4.27
C GLU A 109 -23.55 -8.61 4.31
N CYS A 110 -22.28 -8.77 4.73
CA CYS A 110 -21.59 -10.04 4.91
C CYS A 110 -21.33 -10.38 6.38
N ASP A 111 -22.19 -9.93 7.31
CA ASP A 111 -22.09 -10.23 8.75
C ASP A 111 -21.95 -11.73 9.05
N SER A 112 -22.63 -12.58 8.27
CA SER A 112 -22.57 -14.03 8.42
C SER A 112 -21.31 -14.67 7.83
N SER A 113 -20.40 -13.91 7.25
CA SER A 113 -19.14 -14.42 6.71
C SER A 113 -18.23 -14.87 7.86
N PRO A 114 -17.62 -16.07 7.79
CA PRO A 114 -16.72 -16.55 8.84
C PRO A 114 -15.47 -15.67 9.03
N ALA A 115 -15.16 -14.80 8.07
CA ALA A 115 -14.07 -13.84 8.15
C ALA A 115 -14.47 -12.50 8.79
N CYS A 116 -15.76 -12.17 8.87
CA CYS A 116 -16.24 -10.88 9.38
C CYS A 116 -16.00 -10.74 10.89
N ASP A 117 -16.29 -11.78 11.67
CA ASP A 117 -16.06 -11.76 13.13
C ASP A 117 -14.57 -11.57 13.49
N PRO A 118 -13.61 -12.33 12.92
CA PRO A 118 -12.18 -12.07 13.12
C PRO A 118 -11.75 -10.65 12.73
N ALA A 119 -12.27 -10.11 11.62
CA ALA A 119 -11.96 -8.74 11.20
C ALA A 119 -12.43 -7.71 12.23
N ARG A 120 -13.63 -7.86 12.79
CA ARG A 120 -14.16 -7.01 13.86
C ARG A 120 -13.37 -7.15 15.15
N GLN A 121 -12.92 -8.36 15.48
CA GLN A 121 -12.10 -8.61 16.66
C GLN A 121 -10.77 -7.85 16.58
N LEU A 122 -10.08 -7.90 15.43
CA LEU A 122 -8.87 -7.12 15.18
C LEU A 122 -9.11 -5.61 15.33
N PHE A 123 -10.20 -5.09 14.77
CA PHE A 123 -10.56 -3.68 14.93
C PHE A 123 -10.87 -3.29 16.38
N ALA A 124 -11.52 -4.18 17.16
CA ALA A 124 -11.76 -3.94 18.57
C ALA A 124 -10.45 -3.93 19.41
N MET A 125 -9.49 -4.78 19.05
CA MET A 125 -8.15 -4.79 19.65
C MET A 125 -7.42 -3.47 19.38
N GLU A 126 -7.43 -2.98 18.13
CA GLU A 126 -6.84 -1.68 17.77
C GLU A 126 -7.43 -0.53 18.56
N ARG A 127 -8.76 -0.46 18.70
CA ARG A 127 -9.41 0.58 19.52
C ARG A 127 -8.99 0.52 20.99
N THR A 128 -8.75 -0.68 21.51
CA THR A 128 -8.30 -0.90 22.90
C THR A 128 -6.84 -0.44 23.05
N GLU A 129 -5.97 -0.78 22.10
CA GLU A 129 -4.59 -0.33 22.05
C GLU A 129 -4.49 1.20 21.92
N LEU A 130 -5.30 1.81 21.05
CA LEU A 130 -5.40 3.28 20.92
C LEU A 130 -5.82 3.96 22.22
N SER A 131 -6.70 3.34 23.00
CA SER A 131 -7.14 3.89 24.29
C SER A 131 -6.08 3.78 25.39
N SER A 132 -5.13 2.86 25.23
CA SER A 132 -4.11 2.51 26.24
C SER A 132 -2.71 3.05 25.89
N SER A 133 -2.49 3.42 24.63
CA SER A 133 -1.20 3.82 24.08
C SER A 133 -1.09 5.34 23.93
N TRP A 134 0.11 5.88 24.18
CA TRP A 134 0.43 7.29 23.92
C TRP A 134 0.79 7.49 22.43
N SER A 135 0.43 8.65 21.89
CA SER A 135 0.56 8.98 20.46
C SER A 135 1.97 8.72 19.91
N GLY A 136 2.08 7.89 18.87
CA GLY A 136 3.31 7.73 18.06
C GLY A 136 3.87 6.30 17.93
N VAL A 137 3.27 5.30 18.59
CA VAL A 137 3.69 3.89 18.48
C VAL A 137 2.85 3.20 17.41
N ILE A 138 3.51 2.47 16.48
CA ILE A 138 2.82 1.56 15.56
C ILE A 138 2.15 0.47 16.38
N LEU A 139 0.84 0.31 16.20
CA LEU A 139 0.04 -0.65 16.92
C LEU A 139 0.21 -2.05 16.30
N GLU A 140 0.30 -3.07 17.16
CA GLU A 140 0.44 -4.45 16.73
C GLU A 140 -0.80 -4.90 15.96
N SER A 141 -1.97 -4.55 16.49
CA SER A 141 -3.27 -4.77 15.86
C SER A 141 -3.38 -4.16 14.45
N SER A 142 -2.90 -2.92 14.23
CA SER A 142 -2.90 -2.28 12.90
C SER A 142 -2.04 -3.05 11.89
N THR A 143 -0.92 -3.62 12.34
CA THR A 143 -0.05 -4.46 11.49
C THR A 143 -0.76 -5.77 11.11
N GLN A 144 -1.40 -6.43 12.08
CA GLN A 144 -2.17 -7.65 11.84
C GLN A 144 -3.34 -7.41 10.86
N CYS A 145 -4.00 -6.25 10.96
CA CYS A 145 -5.03 -5.85 10.01
C CYS A 145 -4.48 -5.65 8.60
N LEU A 146 -3.29 -5.05 8.46
CA LEU A 146 -2.64 -4.85 7.18
C LEU A 146 -2.25 -6.18 6.53
N GLU A 147 -1.74 -7.14 7.32
CA GLU A 147 -1.46 -8.50 6.85
C GLU A 147 -2.75 -9.22 6.42
N ALA A 148 -3.80 -9.11 7.22
CA ALA A 148 -5.12 -9.67 6.91
C ALA A 148 -5.72 -9.09 5.63
N LEU A 149 -5.52 -7.79 5.36
CA LEU A 149 -5.96 -7.14 4.12
C LEU A 149 -5.34 -7.81 2.87
N GLY A 150 -4.08 -8.25 2.96
CA GLY A 150 -3.38 -8.96 1.90
C GLY A 150 -3.75 -10.45 1.80
N ASN A 151 -4.44 -11.02 2.78
CA ASN A 151 -4.84 -12.43 2.77
C ASN A 151 -6.23 -12.61 2.12
N GLU A 152 -6.24 -12.77 0.80
CA GLU A 152 -7.47 -12.97 0.03
C GLU A 152 -8.07 -14.37 0.17
N THR A 153 -7.36 -15.33 0.77
CA THR A 153 -7.89 -16.70 0.94
C THR A 153 -8.89 -16.80 2.07
N PHE A 154 -8.66 -16.08 3.17
CA PHE A 154 -9.54 -16.07 4.33
C PHE A 154 -10.34 -14.76 4.41
N PHE A 155 -9.68 -13.60 4.26
CA PHE A 155 -10.33 -12.28 4.31
C PHE A 155 -10.78 -11.84 2.91
N GLN A 156 -11.72 -12.61 2.37
CA GLN A 156 -12.36 -12.31 1.09
C GLN A 156 -13.20 -11.04 1.18
N ALA A 157 -13.27 -10.31 0.07
CA ALA A 157 -14.13 -9.14 -0.03
C ALA A 157 -15.60 -9.55 0.01
N CYS A 158 -16.43 -8.72 0.64
CA CYS A 158 -17.87 -8.85 0.64
C CYS A 158 -18.38 -8.57 -0.77
N ASP A 159 -19.04 -9.56 -1.36
CA ASP A 159 -19.64 -9.51 -2.70
C ASP A 159 -21.11 -9.05 -2.66
N ARG A 160 -21.69 -8.96 -1.46
CA ARG A 160 -23.07 -8.52 -1.25
C ARG A 160 -23.14 -7.00 -1.26
N ARG A 161 -23.81 -6.45 -2.27
CA ARG A 161 -24.28 -5.06 -2.24
C ARG A 161 -25.43 -4.95 -1.24
N SER A 162 -25.49 -3.86 -0.49
CA SER A 162 -26.66 -3.61 0.36
C SER A 162 -27.88 -3.51 -0.55
N SER A 163 -28.83 -4.44 -0.39
CA SER A 163 -30.09 -4.39 -1.12
C SER A 163 -30.84 -3.13 -0.70
N GLY A 164 -30.79 -2.08 -1.51
CA GLY A 164 -31.53 -0.84 -1.32
C GLY A 164 -30.74 0.44 -1.04
N HIS A 165 -29.40 0.45 -1.13
CA HIS A 165 -28.63 1.71 -1.06
C HIS A 165 -27.80 1.90 -2.33
N GLU A 166 -28.27 2.81 -3.19
CA GLU A 166 -27.54 3.24 -4.38
C GLU A 166 -26.23 3.93 -3.99
N THR A 167 -25.13 3.59 -4.68
CA THR A 167 -23.85 4.30 -4.56
C THR A 167 -23.99 5.76 -5.00
N PRO A 168 -23.05 6.66 -4.64
CA PRO A 168 -23.03 8.01 -5.19
C PRO A 168 -23.03 8.02 -6.73
N CYS A 169 -22.36 7.05 -7.38
CA CYS A 169 -22.36 6.96 -8.84
C CYS A 169 -23.68 6.43 -9.41
N GLU A 170 -24.34 5.46 -8.74
CA GLU A 170 -25.69 4.99 -9.11
C GLU A 170 -26.71 6.14 -9.01
N LYS A 171 -26.68 6.92 -7.92
CA LYS A 171 -27.52 8.12 -7.76
C LYS A 171 -27.26 9.19 -8.82
N LEU A 172 -25.99 9.44 -9.14
CA LEU A 172 -25.62 10.40 -10.18
C LEU A 172 -26.11 9.94 -11.56
N HIS A 173 -25.93 8.65 -11.85
CA HIS A 173 -26.40 8.05 -13.08
C HIS A 173 -27.92 8.18 -13.22
N ASP A 174 -28.68 7.85 -12.18
CA ASP A 174 -30.14 7.95 -12.22
C ASP A 174 -30.62 9.40 -12.33
N LYS A 175 -29.93 10.35 -11.66
CA LYS A 175 -30.17 11.79 -11.83
C LYS A 175 -30.00 12.21 -13.29
N VAL A 176 -28.91 11.82 -13.94
CA VAL A 176 -28.47 12.37 -15.24
C VAL A 176 -29.03 11.62 -16.45
N CYS A 177 -29.12 10.30 -16.35
CA CYS A 177 -29.62 9.40 -17.40
C CYS A 177 -31.13 9.15 -17.28
N GLY A 178 -31.72 9.37 -16.10
CA GLY A 178 -33.07 8.94 -15.74
C GLY A 178 -33.13 7.44 -15.42
N SER A 179 -34.09 7.03 -14.59
CA SER A 179 -34.21 5.63 -14.13
C SER A 179 -34.39 4.61 -15.27
N ASP A 180 -34.94 5.04 -16.42
CA ASP A 180 -35.12 4.22 -17.62
C ASP A 180 -34.15 4.59 -18.76
N ASN A 181 -33.04 5.29 -18.48
CA ASN A 181 -32.08 5.76 -19.49
C ASN A 181 -32.69 6.68 -20.57
N GLN A 182 -33.69 7.48 -20.19
CA GLN A 182 -34.40 8.41 -21.08
C GLN A 182 -33.44 9.44 -21.70
N CYS A 183 -32.37 9.78 -20.99
CA CYS A 183 -31.34 10.73 -21.40
C CYS A 183 -30.03 10.08 -21.87
N ALA A 184 -30.05 8.81 -22.31
CA ALA A 184 -28.86 8.06 -22.72
C ALA A 184 -27.98 8.74 -23.80
N SER A 185 -28.56 9.62 -24.62
CA SER A 185 -27.84 10.33 -25.68
C SER A 185 -27.05 11.56 -25.19
N ARG A 186 -27.26 12.02 -23.94
CA ARG A 186 -26.56 13.19 -23.39
C ARG A 186 -25.12 12.85 -23.04
N GLU A 187 -24.20 13.76 -23.33
CA GLU A 187 -22.78 13.62 -22.96
C GLU A 187 -22.60 13.42 -21.44
N ALA A 188 -23.38 14.14 -20.64
CA ALA A 188 -23.42 13.98 -19.19
C ALA A 188 -23.77 12.55 -18.75
N CYS A 189 -24.71 11.89 -19.44
CA CYS A 189 -25.10 10.52 -19.12
C CYS A 189 -23.93 9.55 -19.44
N ASN A 190 -23.26 9.72 -20.58
CA ASN A 190 -22.07 8.93 -20.91
C ASN A 190 -20.97 9.09 -19.85
N ALA A 191 -20.73 10.32 -19.37
CA ALA A 191 -19.77 10.59 -18.31
C ALA A 191 -20.17 9.93 -16.98
N ALA A 192 -21.45 9.98 -16.61
CA ALA A 192 -21.96 9.30 -15.42
C ALA A 192 -21.81 7.77 -15.52
N SER A 193 -22.09 7.16 -16.69
CA SER A 193 -21.87 5.74 -16.91
C SER A 193 -20.38 5.34 -16.85
N GLN A 194 -19.48 6.20 -17.33
CA GLN A 194 -18.04 5.99 -17.19
C GLN A 194 -17.61 5.98 -15.71
N LEU A 195 -18.11 6.91 -14.91
CA LEU A 195 -17.82 6.97 -13.47
C LEU A 195 -18.33 5.72 -12.73
N ILE A 196 -19.51 5.19 -13.10
CA ILE A 196 -19.99 3.89 -12.59
C ILE A 196 -19.02 2.76 -12.94
N SER A 197 -18.54 2.69 -14.19
CA SER A 197 -17.59 1.66 -14.60
C SER A 197 -16.29 1.75 -13.82
N MET A 198 -15.81 2.97 -13.57
CA MET A 198 -14.61 3.21 -12.77
C MET A 198 -14.82 2.83 -11.30
N GLU A 199 -15.95 3.19 -10.70
CA GLU A 199 -16.29 2.79 -9.32
C GLU A 199 -16.32 1.26 -9.18
N GLN A 200 -16.89 0.56 -10.16
CA GLN A 200 -16.92 -0.90 -10.17
C GLN A 200 -15.51 -1.48 -10.30
N GLN A 201 -14.64 -0.93 -11.15
CA GLN A 201 -13.24 -1.38 -11.28
C GLN A 201 -12.41 -1.08 -10.03
N ASP A 202 -12.56 0.10 -9.46
CA ASP A 202 -11.87 0.53 -8.26
C ASP A 202 -12.31 -0.29 -7.04
N MET A 203 -13.58 -0.71 -6.96
CA MET A 203 -14.08 -1.60 -5.91
C MET A 203 -13.36 -2.95 -5.87
N HIS A 204 -12.85 -3.43 -7.01
CA HIS A 204 -12.01 -4.64 -7.07
C HIS A 204 -10.54 -4.38 -6.71
N SER A 205 -10.10 -3.12 -6.74
CA SER A 205 -8.71 -2.71 -6.53
C SER A 205 -8.46 -2.11 -5.14
N VAL A 206 -9.50 -1.55 -4.51
CA VAL A 206 -9.46 -0.91 -3.20
C VAL A 206 -10.55 -1.51 -2.32
N PRO A 207 -10.21 -2.47 -1.45
CA PRO A 207 -11.20 -3.12 -0.59
C PRO A 207 -11.74 -2.11 0.44
N GLY A 208 -13.03 -1.76 0.36
CA GLY A 208 -13.69 -0.92 1.38
C GLY A 208 -14.48 0.30 0.88
N GLY A 209 -14.77 0.40 -0.42
CA GLY A 209 -15.94 1.17 -0.91
C GLY A 209 -15.81 2.71 -0.93
N PHE A 210 -14.62 3.27 -0.71
CA PHE A 210 -14.35 4.68 -1.03
C PHE A 210 -13.37 4.74 -2.19
N THR A 211 -13.90 4.56 -3.39
CA THR A 211 -13.13 4.68 -4.62
C THR A 211 -12.94 6.15 -4.99
N TYR A 212 -11.91 6.44 -5.79
CA TYR A 212 -11.73 7.79 -6.33
C TYR A 212 -12.95 8.22 -7.15
N ALA A 213 -13.52 7.28 -7.93
CA ALA A 213 -14.75 7.48 -8.67
C ALA A 213 -15.96 7.79 -7.75
N SER A 214 -16.15 7.06 -6.65
CA SER A 214 -17.23 7.31 -5.68
C SER A 214 -17.16 8.74 -5.10
N ALA A 215 -15.93 9.25 -4.89
CA ALA A 215 -15.74 10.63 -4.45
C ALA A 215 -16.15 11.65 -5.52
N GLN A 216 -15.71 11.45 -6.77
CA GLN A 216 -16.11 12.33 -7.87
C GLN A 216 -17.62 12.34 -8.10
N CYS A 217 -18.28 11.18 -8.01
CA CYS A 217 -19.73 11.10 -8.16
C CYS A 217 -20.47 11.87 -7.06
N ARG A 218 -20.02 11.76 -5.81
CA ARG A 218 -20.58 12.52 -4.69
C ARG A 218 -20.38 14.02 -4.90
N ASP A 219 -19.19 14.43 -5.33
CA ASP A 219 -18.89 15.84 -5.54
C ASP A 219 -19.76 16.40 -6.70
N ALA A 220 -19.95 15.62 -7.78
CA ALA A 220 -20.85 15.96 -8.88
C ALA A 220 -22.35 15.96 -8.52
N LEU A 221 -22.76 15.19 -7.50
CA LEU A 221 -24.13 15.23 -6.98
C LEU A 221 -24.43 16.53 -6.21
N VAL A 222 -23.42 17.06 -5.53
CA VAL A 222 -23.52 18.28 -4.70
C VAL A 222 -23.22 19.54 -5.52
N ASP A 223 -22.45 19.40 -6.60
CA ASP A 223 -22.17 20.48 -7.53
C ASP A 223 -23.43 20.84 -8.34
N ASP A 224 -23.78 22.14 -8.31
CA ASP A 224 -24.92 22.70 -9.04
C ASP A 224 -24.54 23.07 -10.49
N SER A 225 -23.44 22.53 -11.02
CA SER A 225 -23.06 22.79 -12.41
C SER A 225 -24.05 22.17 -13.39
N ASP A 226 -24.29 22.88 -14.51
CA ASP A 226 -25.24 22.46 -15.55
C ASP A 226 -24.83 21.15 -16.24
N TYR A 227 -23.56 20.73 -16.09
CA TYR A 227 -23.02 19.55 -16.75
C TYR A 227 -23.71 18.27 -16.28
N PHE A 228 -23.82 18.02 -14.97
CA PHE A 228 -24.56 16.88 -14.41
C PHE A 228 -25.99 17.25 -13.99
N SER A 229 -26.67 18.00 -14.87
CA SER A 229 -28.09 18.34 -14.72
C SER A 229 -28.97 17.09 -14.80
N ALA A 230 -30.13 17.17 -14.14
CA ALA A 230 -31.09 16.08 -14.13
C ALA A 230 -31.63 15.77 -15.53
N CYS A 231 -32.07 14.52 -15.73
CA CYS A 231 -32.84 14.13 -16.89
C CYS A 231 -34.27 14.69 -16.76
N GLU A 232 -34.67 15.51 -17.73
CA GLU A 232 -36.02 16.11 -17.86
C GLU A 232 -36.77 15.50 -19.05
#